data_AF-A0A9P9SQ62-F1
#
_entry.id   AF-A0A9P9SQ62-F1
#
_cell.length_a   1.000
_cell.length_b   1.000
_cell.length_c   1.000
_cell.angle_alpha   90.00
_cell.angle_beta   90.00
_cell.angle_gamma   90.00
#
_symmetry.space_group_name_H-M   'P 1'
#
loop_
_entity.id
_entity.type
_entity.pdbx_description
1 polymer ?
#
loop_
_entity_poly.entity_id
_entity_poly.type
_entity_poly.pdbx_seq_one_letter_code
_entity_poly.pdbx_strand_id
1 'polypeptide(L)'
;LSIASANDYLVSRNCVKDCLWSGGLWVGSLIGCGSPYYNQCYCNANLVSSATSYLSSCAMKYCTSEPDATSAVSIYAGYCSVAGY
;
A
#
# COMPACT_ATOMS: atom_id res chain seq x y z
N LEU A 1 5.98 11.95 -6.87
CA LEU A 1 6.21 10.51 -7.08
C LEU A 1 5.25 9.76 -6.16
N SER A 2 4.67 8.65 -6.62
CA SER A 2 3.76 7.80 -5.85
C SER A 2 4.35 6.40 -5.66
N ILE A 3 3.72 5.58 -4.81
CA ILE A 3 4.14 4.18 -4.61
C ILE A 3 4.17 3.35 -5.90
N ALA A 4 3.34 3.70 -6.89
CA ALA A 4 3.32 3.03 -8.19
C ALA A 4 4.62 3.17 -9.00
N SER A 5 5.47 4.14 -8.63
CA SER A 5 6.80 4.34 -9.22
C SER A 5 7.94 3.65 -8.44
N ALA A 6 7.63 3.02 -7.29
CA ALA A 6 8.63 2.31 -6.49
C ALA A 6 8.99 0.95 -7.13
N ASN A 7 10.28 0.60 -7.11
CA ASN A 7 10.74 -0.66 -7.72
C ASN A 7 10.09 -1.89 -7.07
N ASP A 8 9.95 -1.90 -5.74
CA ASP A 8 9.33 -3.01 -5.01
C ASP A 8 7.85 -3.19 -5.38
N TYR A 9 7.15 -2.10 -5.68
CA TYR A 9 5.80 -2.16 -6.26
C TYR A 9 5.86 -2.78 -7.66
N LEU A 10 6.76 -2.35 -8.54
CA LEU A 10 6.85 -2.80 -9.93
C LEU A 10 7.14 -4.31 -10.07
N VAL A 11 7.97 -4.86 -9.19
CA VAL A 11 8.32 -6.30 -9.21
C VAL A 11 7.33 -7.17 -8.43
N SER A 12 6.41 -6.58 -7.67
CA SER A 12 5.40 -7.34 -6.92
C SER A 12 4.33 -7.95 -7.83
N ARG A 13 3.63 -8.96 -7.32
CA ARG A 13 2.51 -9.61 -8.00
C ARG A 13 1.35 -8.63 -8.20
N ASN A 14 0.58 -8.80 -9.28
CA ASN A 14 -0.56 -7.91 -9.57
C ASN A 14 -1.57 -7.80 -8.41
N CYS A 15 -1.86 -8.90 -7.71
CA CYS A 15 -2.78 -8.87 -6.58
C CYS A 15 -2.28 -7.95 -5.43
N VAL A 16 -0.96 -7.83 -5.24
CA VAL A 16 -0.34 -6.91 -4.27
C VAL A 16 -0.42 -5.47 -4.80
N LYS A 17 -0.13 -5.27 -6.10
CA LYS A 17 -0.26 -3.97 -6.77
C LYS A 17 -1.67 -3.40 -6.67
N ASP A 18 -2.68 -4.24 -6.80
CA ASP A 18 -4.09 -3.85 -6.69
C ASP A 18 -4.41 -3.32 -5.28
N CYS A 19 -3.89 -3.97 -4.24
CA CYS A 19 -4.04 -3.50 -2.85
C CYS A 19 -3.32 -2.17 -2.60
N LEU A 20 -2.17 -1.94 -3.24
CA LEU A 20 -1.33 -0.77 -3.01
C LEU A 20 -1.75 0.48 -3.80
N TRP A 21 -2.24 0.31 -5.04
CA TRP A 21 -2.50 1.44 -5.95
C TRP A 21 -3.51 1.16 -7.08
N SER A 22 -3.50 -0.04 -7.67
CA SER A 22 -4.17 -0.31 -8.95
C SER A 22 -5.61 -0.83 -8.85
N GLY A 23 -6.10 -1.12 -7.64
CA GLY A 23 -7.43 -1.69 -7.41
C GLY A 23 -8.51 -0.63 -7.17
N GLY A 24 -9.78 -0.99 -7.36
CA GLY A 24 -10.92 -0.11 -7.04
C GLY A 24 -11.07 0.16 -5.54
N LEU A 25 -10.59 -0.76 -4.70
CA LEU A 25 -10.35 -0.56 -3.28
C LEU A 25 -8.84 -0.74 -3.10
N TRP A 26 -8.09 0.34 -3.11
CA TRP A 26 -6.66 0.34 -2.78
C TRP A 26 -6.47 1.11 -1.48
N VAL A 27 -5.33 0.91 -0.83
CA VAL A 27 -5.10 1.43 0.54
C VAL A 27 -5.32 2.93 0.66
N GLY A 28 -4.94 3.71 -0.36
CA GLY A 28 -5.16 5.16 -0.37
C GLY A 28 -6.63 5.56 -0.34
N SER A 29 -7.51 4.82 -1.02
CA SER A 29 -8.95 5.08 -0.95
C SER A 29 -9.52 4.75 0.43
N LEU A 30 -8.99 3.71 1.10
CA LEU A 30 -9.46 3.35 2.44
C LEU A 30 -9.06 4.40 3.46
N ILE A 31 -7.80 4.84 3.46
CA ILE A 31 -7.29 5.80 4.44
C ILE A 31 -7.67 7.26 4.09
N GLY A 32 -8.51 7.48 3.08
CA GLY A 32 -8.96 8.81 2.67
C GLY A 32 -7.90 9.65 1.94
N CYS A 33 -6.80 9.05 1.50
CA CYS A 33 -5.68 9.69 0.81
C CYS A 33 -5.61 9.36 -0.69
N GLY A 34 -6.75 8.96 -1.28
CA GLY A 34 -6.82 8.45 -2.64
C GLY A 34 -6.88 9.53 -3.72
N SER A 35 -7.57 10.65 -3.47
CA SER A 35 -7.65 11.76 -4.41
C SER A 35 -8.03 13.07 -3.71
N PRO A 36 -7.28 14.17 -3.91
CA PRO A 36 -5.96 14.21 -4.57
C PRO A 36 -4.90 13.43 -3.80
N TYR A 37 -3.91 12.87 -4.51
CA TYR A 37 -2.84 12.08 -3.88
C TYR A 37 -1.75 12.99 -3.31
N TYR A 38 -1.47 12.82 -2.02
CA TYR A 38 -0.35 13.47 -1.33
C TYR A 38 0.41 12.45 -0.48
N ASN A 39 1.74 12.43 -0.59
CA ASN A 39 2.60 11.57 0.24
C ASN A 39 2.37 11.83 1.73
N GLN A 40 2.22 13.09 2.12
CA GLN A 40 1.96 13.51 3.51
C GLN A 40 0.68 12.91 4.09
N CYS A 41 -0.34 12.65 3.25
CA CYS A 41 -1.55 11.96 3.67
C CYS A 41 -1.30 10.45 3.65
N TYR A 42 -0.87 9.92 2.50
CA TYR A 42 -0.71 8.49 2.26
C TYR A 42 0.24 7.82 3.25
N CYS A 43 1.29 8.53 3.67
CA CYS A 43 2.31 8.06 4.60
C CYS A 43 2.16 8.60 6.02
N ASN A 44 1.06 9.28 6.34
CA ASN A 44 0.85 9.86 7.66
C ASN A 44 0.99 8.79 8.76
N ALA A 45 1.87 9.04 9.73
CA ALA A 45 2.12 8.12 10.84
C ALA A 45 0.84 7.66 11.58
N ASN A 46 -0.18 8.50 11.67
CA ASN A 46 -1.45 8.16 12.33
C ASN A 46 -2.32 7.18 11.52
N LEU A 47 -2.07 7.06 10.21
CA LEU A 47 -2.82 6.20 9.29
C LEU A 47 -2.10 4.87 9.02
N VAL A 48 -0.83 4.73 9.42
CA VAL A 48 0.01 3.54 9.16
C VAL A 48 -0.64 2.27 9.68
N SER A 49 -1.18 2.26 10.90
CA SER A 49 -1.83 1.08 11.47
C SER A 49 -3.06 0.64 10.66
N SER A 50 -3.86 1.59 10.19
CA SER A 50 -5.03 1.33 9.34
C SER A 50 -4.62 0.84 7.95
N ALA A 51 -3.61 1.49 7.35
CA ALA A 51 -3.08 1.14 6.04
C ALA A 51 -2.50 -0.29 6.02
N THR A 52 -1.64 -0.62 6.97
CA THR A 52 -0.98 -1.93 7.04
C THR A 52 -1.96 -3.06 7.37
N SER A 53 -2.91 -2.85 8.28
CA SER A 53 -3.98 -3.82 8.58
C SER A 53 -4.82 -4.14 7.34
N TYR A 54 -5.13 -3.11 6.55
CA TYR A 54 -5.83 -3.29 5.28
C TYR A 54 -5.00 -4.03 4.25
N LEU A 55 -3.75 -3.64 4.05
CA LEU A 55 -2.86 -4.26 3.06
C LEU A 55 -2.68 -5.75 3.34
N SER A 56 -2.49 -6.12 4.60
CA SER A 56 -2.43 -7.51 5.03
C SER A 56 -3.73 -8.26 4.68
N SER A 57 -4.89 -7.70 5.05
CA SER A 57 -6.20 -8.30 4.77
C SER A 57 -6.49 -8.41 3.26
N CYS A 58 -6.13 -7.39 2.49
CA CYS A 58 -6.33 -7.33 1.05
C CYS A 58 -5.49 -8.40 0.35
N ALA A 59 -4.19 -8.47 0.67
CA ALA A 59 -3.31 -9.49 0.10
C ALA A 59 -3.71 -10.91 0.53
N MET A 60 -4.12 -11.13 1.79
CA MET A 60 -4.67 -12.42 2.21
C MET A 60 -5.90 -12.83 1.40
N LYS A 61 -6.78 -11.87 1.08
CA LYS A 61 -8.01 -12.12 0.31
C LYS A 61 -7.75 -12.36 -1.17
N TYR A 62 -6.88 -11.58 -1.80
CA TYR A 62 -6.70 -11.58 -3.27
C TYR A 62 -5.45 -12.33 -3.75
N CYS A 63 -4.41 -12.43 -2.92
CA CYS A 63 -3.21 -13.21 -3.22
C CYS A 63 -3.21 -14.60 -2.57
N THR A 64 -4.09 -14.84 -1.58
CA THR A 64 -4.28 -16.14 -0.89
C THR A 64 -3.01 -16.70 -0.23
N SER A 65 -2.09 -15.81 0.15
CA SER A 65 -0.74 -16.17 0.60
C SER A 65 -0.26 -15.18 1.66
N GLU A 66 0.23 -15.71 2.79
CA GLU A 66 0.80 -14.91 3.88
C GLU A 66 2.05 -14.12 3.45
N PRO A 67 3.01 -14.69 2.68
CA PRO A 67 4.12 -13.93 2.12
C PRO A 67 3.70 -12.68 1.33
N ASP A 68 2.58 -12.74 0.61
CA ASP A 68 2.08 -11.59 -0.15
C ASP A 68 1.51 -10.50 0.77
N ALA A 69 0.92 -10.89 1.91
CA ALA A 69 0.46 -9.96 2.94
C ALA A 69 1.61 -9.23 3.62
N THR A 70 2.65 -9.97 4.01
CA THR A 70 3.86 -9.39 4.58
C THR A 70 4.59 -8.50 3.56
N SER A 71 4.63 -8.91 2.29
CA SER A 71 5.20 -8.13 1.19
C SER A 71 4.43 -6.82 0.96
N ALA A 72 3.10 -6.84 0.90
CA ALA A 72 2.28 -5.65 0.71
C ALA A 72 2.52 -4.60 1.81
N VAL A 73 2.58 -5.03 3.07
CA VAL A 73 2.89 -4.17 4.22
C VAL A 73 4.30 -3.60 4.11
N SER A 74 5.28 -4.43 3.75
CA SER A 74 6.69 -4.02 3.63
C SER A 74 6.90 -2.99 2.52
N ILE A 75 6.25 -3.16 1.37
CA ILE A 75 6.33 -2.22 0.24
C ILE A 75 5.77 -0.85 0.64
N TYR A 76 4.63 -0.82 1.34
CA TYR A 76 4.05 0.43 1.85
C TYR A 76 4.96 1.12 2.87
N ALA A 77 5.48 0.38 3.85
CA ALA A 77 6.38 0.92 4.85
C ALA A 77 7.69 1.44 4.23
N GLY A 78 8.29 0.66 3.31
CA GLY A 78 9.50 1.04 2.59
C GLY A 78 9.30 2.32 1.78
N TYR A 79 8.19 2.42 1.05
CA TYR A 79 7.83 3.64 0.33
C TYR A 79 7.72 4.86 1.26
N CYS A 80 7.01 4.71 2.38
CA CYS A 80 6.79 5.82 3.32
C CYS A 80 8.05 6.24 4.08
N SER A 81 9.01 5.34 4.27
CA SER A 81 10.32 5.69 4.82
C SER A 81 11.10 6.68 3.94
N VAL A 82 10.91 6.61 2.62
CA VAL A 82 11.58 7.49 1.64
C VAL A 82 10.73 8.73 1.33
N ALA A 83 9.41 8.57 1.29
CA ALA A 83 8.47 9.66 0.99
C ALA A 83 8.26 10.63 2.17
N GLY A 84 8.64 10.22 3.39
CA GLY A 84 8.40 10.94 4.64
C GLY A 84 7.07 10.53 5.29
N TYR A 85 7.12 10.19 6.59
CA TYR A 85 5.95 9.93 7.43
C TYR A 85 5.25 11.22 7.88
#